data_AF-A0A822XUS1-F1
#
_entry.id   AF-A0A822XUS1-F1
#
_cell.length_a   1.000
_cell.length_b   1.000
_cell.length_c   1.000
_cell.angle_alpha   90.00
_cell.angle_beta   90.00
_cell.angle_gamma   90.00
#
_symmetry.space_group_name_H-M   'P 1'
#
loop_
_entity.id
_entity.type
_entity.pdbx_description
1 polymer ?
#
loop_
_entity_poly.entity_id
_entity_poly.type
_entity_poly.pdbx_seq_one_letter_code
_entity_poly.pdbx_strand_id
1 'polypeptide(L)'
;MERGILVSCSVGNAGPNSYSLSNVAPWITTVGAGTLDRDFPTYVSLGNGKNISDMSLYSGKPLPDSLMDFVYAGNVTNVTNGNLCMRYFNTGEDLQKDHIM
;
A
#
# COMPACT_ATOMS: atom_id res chain seq x y z
N MET A 1 -17.98 -32.38 -10.33
CA MET A 1 -19.08 -31.61 -10.95
C MET A 1 -20.20 -32.58 -11.30
N GLU A 2 -21.22 -32.66 -10.46
CA GLU A 2 -22.26 -33.69 -10.61
C GLU A 2 -23.63 -33.12 -10.96
N ARG A 3 -23.83 -31.82 -10.71
CA ARG A 3 -25.11 -31.12 -10.91
C ARG A 3 -25.02 -29.97 -11.91
N GLY A 4 -23.92 -29.86 -12.65
CA GLY A 4 -23.69 -28.75 -13.59
C GLY A 4 -23.51 -27.39 -12.92
N ILE A 5 -23.22 -27.34 -11.62
CA ILE A 5 -23.01 -26.11 -10.87
C ILE A 5 -21.52 -25.74 -10.91
N LEU A 6 -21.22 -24.52 -11.39
CA LEU A 6 -19.88 -23.93 -11.36
C LEU A 6 -19.55 -23.45 -9.93
N VAL A 7 -18.35 -23.75 -9.46
CA VAL A 7 -17.81 -23.22 -8.19
C VAL A 7 -16.57 -22.38 -8.49
N SER A 8 -16.60 -21.13 -8.06
CA SER A 8 -15.49 -20.18 -8.20
C SER A 8 -14.90 -19.85 -6.83
N CYS A 9 -13.57 -19.95 -6.69
CA CYS A 9 -12.85 -19.63 -5.46
C CYS A 9 -11.60 -18.81 -5.76
N SER A 10 -11.20 -17.91 -4.87
CA SER A 10 -9.96 -17.14 -5.02
C SER A 10 -8.73 -18.00 -4.79
N VAL A 11 -7.58 -17.57 -5.31
CA VAL A 11 -6.30 -18.28 -5.12
C VAL A 11 -5.72 -18.13 -3.70
N GLY A 12 -6.14 -17.10 -2.96
CA GLY A 12 -5.59 -16.70 -1.66
C GLY A 12 -4.58 -15.54 -1.78
N ASN A 13 -4.20 -14.96 -0.63
CA ASN A 13 -3.34 -13.76 -0.58
C ASN A 13 -1.93 -14.05 -0.02
N ALA A 14 -1.50 -15.32 -0.05
CA ALA A 14 -0.22 -15.78 0.51
C ALA A 14 0.95 -15.75 -0.49
N GLY A 15 0.74 -15.19 -1.70
CA GLY A 15 1.81 -14.96 -2.67
C GLY A 15 2.90 -14.01 -2.14
N PRO A 16 4.01 -13.81 -2.89
CA PRO A 16 4.23 -14.17 -4.30
C PRO A 16 4.95 -15.52 -4.51
N ASN A 17 5.26 -16.25 -3.43
CA ASN A 17 6.05 -17.48 -3.52
C ASN A 17 5.30 -18.58 -4.29
N SER A 18 6.07 -19.41 -5.00
CA SER A 18 5.53 -20.62 -5.67
C SER A 18 4.82 -21.54 -4.68
N TYR A 19 3.80 -22.26 -5.15
CA TYR A 19 3.01 -23.22 -4.36
C TYR A 19 2.22 -22.62 -3.19
N SER A 20 1.85 -21.33 -3.25
CA SER A 20 1.07 -20.63 -2.21
C SER A 20 -0.45 -20.63 -2.42
N LEU A 21 -0.96 -21.34 -3.44
CA LEU A 21 -2.39 -21.39 -3.78
C LEU A 21 -3.17 -22.22 -2.75
N SER A 22 -4.35 -21.75 -2.33
CA SER A 22 -5.18 -22.47 -1.35
C SER A 22 -6.27 -23.35 -1.97
N ASN A 23 -6.91 -22.91 -3.06
CA ASN A 23 -8.05 -23.61 -3.66
C ASN A 23 -7.62 -24.35 -4.93
N VAL A 24 -7.11 -25.57 -4.78
CA VAL A 24 -6.48 -26.35 -5.88
C VAL A 24 -7.28 -27.60 -6.31
N ALA A 25 -8.51 -27.74 -5.83
CA ALA A 25 -9.35 -28.88 -6.22
C ALA A 25 -9.67 -28.82 -7.73
N PRO A 26 -9.55 -29.94 -8.49
CA PRO A 26 -9.73 -29.93 -9.95
C PRO A 26 -11.11 -29.48 -10.44
N TRP A 27 -12.12 -29.53 -9.58
CA TRP A 27 -13.51 -29.16 -9.89
C TRP A 27 -13.85 -27.71 -9.52
N ILE A 28 -12.88 -26.91 -9.08
CA ILE A 28 -13.04 -25.50 -8.74
C ILE A 28 -12.34 -24.64 -9.78
N THR A 29 -12.97 -23.55 -10.19
CA THR A 29 -12.30 -22.48 -10.94
C THR A 29 -11.56 -21.58 -9.96
N THR A 30 -10.23 -21.66 -9.95
CA THR A 30 -9.36 -20.87 -9.07
C THR A 30 -9.01 -19.53 -9.73
N VAL A 31 -9.39 -18.43 -9.09
CA VAL A 31 -9.29 -17.07 -9.64
C VAL A 31 -8.12 -16.31 -8.98
N GLY A 32 -7.17 -15.85 -9.80
CA GLY A 32 -6.07 -14.97 -9.38
C GLY A 32 -6.46 -13.49 -9.31
N ALA A 33 -5.62 -12.69 -8.66
CA ALA A 33 -5.76 -11.23 -8.63
C ALA A 33 -4.82 -10.56 -9.64
N GLY A 34 -5.31 -9.53 -10.33
CA GLY A 34 -4.54 -8.68 -11.23
C GLY A 34 -4.89 -7.21 -11.00
N THR A 35 -4.03 -6.31 -11.49
CA THR A 35 -4.28 -4.87 -11.42
C THR A 35 -5.14 -4.41 -12.60
N LEU A 36 -5.81 -3.27 -12.42
CA LEU A 36 -6.49 -2.54 -13.50
C LEU A 36 -5.59 -1.38 -13.95
N ASP A 37 -5.95 -0.76 -15.06
CA ASP A 37 -5.33 0.47 -15.57
C ASP A 37 -5.79 1.74 -14.83
N ARG A 38 -6.35 1.60 -13.63
CA ARG A 38 -6.89 2.68 -12.80
C ARG A 38 -6.05 2.89 -11.56
N ASP A 39 -5.55 4.12 -11.38
CA ASP A 39 -4.83 4.59 -10.20
C ASP A 39 -5.59 5.66 -9.41
N PHE A 40 -5.17 5.90 -8.16
CA PHE A 40 -5.74 6.92 -7.27
C PHE A 40 -4.64 7.89 -6.80
N PRO A 41 -4.15 8.77 -7.70
CA PRO A 41 -2.98 9.59 -7.42
C PRO A 41 -3.24 10.57 -6.28
N THR A 42 -2.25 10.72 -5.41
CA THR A 42 -2.16 11.78 -4.40
C THR A 42 -0.81 12.49 -4.55
N TYR A 43 -0.79 13.77 -4.25
CA TYR A 43 0.41 14.59 -4.31
C TYR A 43 0.71 15.14 -2.92
N VAL A 44 1.95 14.99 -2.49
CA VAL A 44 2.43 15.52 -1.21
C VAL A 44 3.53 16.53 -1.51
N SER A 45 3.33 17.77 -1.05
CA SER A 45 4.34 18.82 -1.16
C SER A 45 5.05 18.98 0.17
N LEU A 46 6.37 18.80 0.15
CA LEU A 46 7.22 18.97 1.32
C LEU A 46 7.67 20.43 1.46
N GLY A 47 7.93 20.87 2.69
CA GLY A 47 8.41 22.22 3.01
C GLY A 47 9.78 22.54 2.42
N ASN A 48 10.55 21.52 2.03
CA ASN A 48 11.80 21.68 1.27
C ASN A 48 11.60 21.86 -0.25
N GLY A 49 10.35 21.96 -0.72
CA GLY A 49 9.99 22.14 -2.13
C GLY A 49 9.92 20.85 -2.95
N LYS A 50 10.11 19.69 -2.33
CA LYS A 50 10.00 18.39 -3.01
C LYS A 50 8.53 17.98 -3.12
N ASN A 51 8.13 17.59 -4.33
CA ASN A 51 6.80 17.05 -4.58
C ASN A 51 6.89 15.55 -4.81
N ILE A 52 6.05 14.79 -4.10
CA ILE A 52 5.99 13.33 -4.18
C ILE A 52 4.62 12.95 -4.73
N SER A 53 4.61 12.16 -5.81
CA SER A 53 3.41 11.52 -6.33
C SER A 53 3.28 10.11 -5.74
N ASP A 54 2.14 9.81 -5.14
CA ASP A 54 1.84 8.50 -4.58
C ASP A 54 0.36 8.14 -4.83
N MET A 55 -0.17 7.14 -4.13
CA MET A 55 -1.56 6.71 -4.21
C MET A 55 -2.25 6.75 -2.85
N SER A 56 -3.50 7.23 -2.82
CA SER A 56 -4.32 7.24 -1.61
C SER A 56 -5.81 7.09 -1.95
N LEU A 57 -6.53 6.37 -1.09
CA LEU A 57 -7.99 6.25 -1.13
C LEU A 57 -8.67 7.12 -0.06
N TYR A 58 -7.93 8.08 0.51
CA TYR A 58 -8.45 8.96 1.55
C TYR A 58 -9.65 9.76 1.01
N SER A 59 -10.79 9.64 1.71
CA SER A 59 -12.08 10.28 1.34
C SER A 59 -12.59 11.25 2.40
N GLY A 60 -11.74 11.60 3.37
CA GLY A 60 -12.08 12.51 4.46
C GLY A 60 -11.96 13.98 4.07
N LYS A 61 -11.91 14.85 5.10
CA LYS A 61 -11.72 16.28 4.89
C LYS A 61 -10.30 16.54 4.38
N PRO A 62 -10.12 17.44 3.40
CA PRO A 62 -8.79 17.80 2.96
C PRO A 62 -7.97 18.33 4.13
N LEU A 63 -6.65 18.12 4.06
CA LEU A 63 -5.73 18.79 4.96
C LEU A 63 -5.82 20.31 4.71
N PRO A 64 -5.64 21.13 5.75
CA PRO A 64 -5.38 22.55 5.60
C PRO A 64 -4.28 22.84 4.58
N ASP A 65 -4.44 23.89 3.77
CA ASP A 65 -3.44 24.37 2.79
C ASP A 65 -2.17 24.95 3.43
N SER A 66 -1.96 24.71 4.74
CA SER A 66 -0.82 25.17 5.50
C SER A 66 0.12 24.00 5.79
N LEU A 67 1.42 24.24 5.67
CA LEU A 67 2.46 23.29 6.05
C LEU A 67 2.25 22.73 7.46
N MET A 68 2.26 21.41 7.58
CA MET A 68 2.14 20.67 8.83
C MET A 68 3.42 19.93 9.18
N ASP A 69 3.81 19.98 10.45
CA ASP A 69 4.90 19.17 10.96
C ASP A 69 4.60 17.67 10.80
N PHE A 70 5.57 16.92 10.29
CA PHE A 70 5.55 15.46 10.36
C PHE A 70 6.88 14.93 10.90
N VAL A 71 6.84 13.73 11.47
CA VAL A 71 8.01 13.13 12.09
C VAL A 71 8.17 11.69 11.63
N TYR A 72 9.41 11.29 11.37
CA TYR A 72 9.73 9.90 11.12
C TYR A 72 9.74 9.12 12.44
N ALA A 73 8.76 8.22 12.60
CA ALA A 73 8.55 7.43 13.81
C ALA A 73 9.81 6.65 14.25
N GLY A 74 10.66 6.23 13.30
CA GLY A 74 11.91 5.52 13.59
C GLY A 74 12.95 6.35 14.33
N ASN A 75 12.92 7.69 14.23
CA ASN A 75 13.83 8.56 14.99
C ASN A 75 13.26 9.05 16.32
N VAL A 76 11.97 8.82 16.61
CA VAL A 76 11.33 9.26 17.86
C VAL A 76 10.91 8.12 18.78
N THR A 77 11.09 6.87 18.35
CA THR A 77 10.74 5.71 19.17
C THR A 77 11.92 4.73 19.30
N ASN A 78 12.09 4.16 20.50
CA ASN A 78 13.06 3.10 20.77
C ASN A 78 12.46 1.69 20.54
N VAL A 79 11.30 1.61 19.86
CA VAL A 79 10.68 0.32 19.55
C VAL A 79 11.27 -0.25 18.27
N THR A 80 11.49 -1.56 18.25
CA THR A 80 12.09 -2.28 17.11
C THR A 80 11.30 -2.16 15.81
N ASN A 81 10.05 -1.69 15.90
CA ASN A 81 9.08 -1.58 14.83
C ASN A 81 8.75 -0.12 14.44
N GLY A 82 9.47 0.87 14.99
CA GLY A 82 9.23 2.29 14.71
C GLY A 82 9.49 2.70 13.25
N ASN A 83 10.17 1.84 12.50
CA ASN A 83 10.58 2.01 11.11
C ASN A 83 9.84 1.06 10.13
N LEU A 84 8.69 0.50 10.50
CA LEU A 84 7.95 -0.49 9.70
C LEU A 84 7.30 0.04 8.39
N CYS A 85 7.57 1.29 7.98
CA CYS A 85 7.16 1.75 6.66
C CYS A 85 7.81 0.87 5.58
N MET A 86 6.99 0.34 4.66
CA MET A 86 7.49 -0.42 3.52
C MET A 86 8.44 0.46 2.70
N ARG A 87 9.57 -0.12 2.30
CA ARG A 87 10.76 0.55 1.71
C ARG A 87 10.56 1.20 0.32
N TYR A 88 9.34 1.50 -0.10
CA TYR A 88 9.08 2.21 -1.36
C TYR A 88 9.48 3.69 -1.31
N PHE A 89 9.67 4.25 -0.11
CA PHE A 89 10.24 5.59 0.09
C PHE A 89 11.75 5.52 0.32
N ASN A 90 12.53 5.31 -0.74
CA ASN A 90 13.98 5.59 -0.70
C ASN A 90 14.19 7.10 -0.85
N THR A 91 14.10 7.83 0.25
CA THR A 91 14.81 9.09 0.37
C THR A 91 15.83 8.91 1.48
N GLY A 92 17.09 8.72 1.11
CA GLY A 92 18.23 8.83 2.03
C GLY A 92 18.47 10.28 2.48
N GLU A 93 17.39 11.03 2.72
CA GLU A 93 17.38 12.40 3.18
C GLU A 93 16.54 12.44 4.46
N ASP A 94 17.05 13.14 5.48
CA ASP A 94 16.39 13.35 6.77
C ASP A 94 15.03 14.05 6.58
N LEU A 95 13.96 13.27 6.42
CA LEU A 95 12.57 13.76 6.40
C LEU A 95 12.14 14.40 7.74
N GLN A 96 13.00 14.40 8.77
CA GLN A 96 12.71 14.93 10.10
C GLN A 96 12.53 16.45 10.19
N LYS A 97 12.79 17.19 9.11
CA LYS A 97 12.69 18.66 9.10
C LYS A 97 11.67 19.21 8.12
N ASP A 98 10.98 18.34 7.41
CA ASP A 98 10.06 18.76 6.38
C ASP A 98 8.66 18.89 6.95
N HIS A 99 7.89 19.84 6.42
CA HIS A 99 6.46 19.97 6.68
C HIS A 99 5.70 19.45 5.44
N ILE A 100 4.49 18.94 5.57
CA ILE A 100 3.65 18.51 4.42
C ILE A 100 2.50 19.48 4.16
N MET A 101 2.16 19.73 2.90
CA MET A 101 0.88 20.31 2.47
C MET A 101 0.00 19.23 1.85
#